data_AF-A0A7J6VLU0-F1
#
_entry.id   AF-A0A7J6VLU0-F1
#
_cell.length_a   1.000
_cell.length_b   1.000
_cell.length_c   1.000
_cell.angle_alpha   90.00
_cell.angle_beta   90.00
_cell.angle_gamma   90.00
#
_symmetry.space_group_name_H-M   'P 1'
#
loop_
_entity.id
_entity.type
_entity.pdbx_description
1 polymer ?
#
loop_
_entity_poly.entity_id
_entity_poly.type
_entity_poly.pdbx_seq_one_letter_code
_entity_poly.pdbx_strand_id
1 'polypeptide(L)'
;MTSAHRECQEDVIVKYKVITNQADLDHHDEVADYLISRRREFEESIEHAGRSNIDVWITYVKWEASLKQVARARSICERALEEVVGYRNPSLWCVYAEIELENNYMDPACRKVLDRAVTLHPRVPQLWYKFIELEERLGNVASARTLFERWMCWMPDHQGWLSYIKFEIRYNEIERARQIFEKLVQCHPRVESWIRYAKFEMKNGEVGKARNVYERAVEKFAGSDCEVAGFPEFKKRCIGRAWGLDRIRKDQVEFLYNKAVLSENRSYGDIRYRKGVKDSKMKMT
;
A
#
# COMPACT_ATOMS: atom_id res chain seq x y z
N MET A 1 18.56 -0.03 39.00
CA MET A 1 18.53 0.26 37.55
C MET A 1 18.86 -1.04 36.85
N THR A 2 17.93 -1.58 36.05
CA THR A 2 18.06 -2.86 35.33
C THR A 2 19.28 -2.85 34.39
N SER A 3 19.97 -3.98 34.18
CA SER A 3 21.21 -4.00 33.36
C SER A 3 20.99 -3.49 31.94
N ALA A 4 19.81 -3.76 31.36
CA ALA A 4 19.38 -3.20 30.07
C ALA A 4 19.37 -1.65 30.03
N HIS A 5 19.16 -0.98 31.17
CA HIS A 5 19.18 0.49 31.24
C HIS A 5 20.60 1.05 31.27
N ARG A 6 21.59 0.30 31.80
CA ARG A 6 23.01 0.65 31.72
C ARG A 6 23.58 0.39 30.32
N GLU A 7 23.25 -0.75 29.72
CA GLU A 7 23.63 -1.08 28.33
C GLU A 7 23.16 0.00 27.35
N CYS A 8 21.91 0.48 27.48
CA CYS A 8 21.40 1.60 26.68
C CYS A 8 22.17 2.91 26.88
N GLN A 9 22.67 3.21 28.09
CA GLN A 9 23.43 4.44 28.35
C GLN A 9 24.86 4.35 27.78
N GLU A 10 25.51 3.19 27.90
CA GLU A 10 26.83 2.93 27.32
C GLU A 10 26.77 2.95 25.78
N ASP A 11 25.73 2.34 25.19
CA ASP A 11 25.48 2.39 23.75
C ASP A 11 25.34 3.84 23.24
N VAL A 12 24.72 4.74 24.01
CA VAL A 12 24.56 6.16 23.63
C VAL A 12 25.89 6.91 23.70
N ILE A 13 26.70 6.67 24.74
CA ILE A 13 27.99 7.33 24.94
C ILE A 13 29.00 6.88 23.86
N VAL A 14 29.06 5.58 23.58
CA VAL A 14 29.93 5.03 22.54
C VAL A 14 29.53 5.53 21.16
N LYS A 15 28.22 5.56 20.84
CA LYS A 15 27.73 6.18 19.59
C LYS A 15 28.17 7.62 19.46
N TYR A 16 28.04 8.42 20.52
CA TYR A 16 28.47 9.82 20.50
C TYR A 16 29.97 9.94 20.21
N LYS A 17 30.83 9.19 20.93
CA LYS A 17 32.29 9.21 20.74
C LYS A 17 32.73 8.76 19.34
N VAL A 18 32.10 7.72 18.79
CA VAL A 18 32.37 7.21 17.43
C VAL A 18 31.94 8.23 16.36
N ILE A 19 30.81 8.90 16.56
CA ILE A 19 30.26 9.85 15.58
C ILE A 19 31.01 11.19 15.61
N THR A 20 31.42 11.68 16.78
CA THR A 20 32.06 13.00 16.91
C THR A 20 33.57 12.98 16.73
N ASN A 21 34.20 11.81 16.56
CA ASN A 21 35.66 11.66 16.49
C ASN A 21 36.39 12.32 17.69
N GLN A 22 35.71 12.47 18.84
CA GLN A 22 36.25 13.10 20.05
C GLN A 22 36.90 12.11 21.02
N ALA A 23 37.37 10.95 20.52
CA ALA A 23 38.14 10.05 21.35
C ALA A 23 39.57 10.58 21.48
N ASP A 24 39.92 11.10 22.66
CA ASP A 24 41.32 11.19 23.07
C ASP A 24 41.96 9.79 22.96
N LEU A 25 43.25 9.71 22.63
CA LEU A 25 43.98 8.48 22.30
C LEU A 25 43.73 7.32 23.30
N ASP A 26 43.60 7.61 24.61
CA ASP A 26 43.37 6.60 25.66
C ASP A 26 41.94 6.03 25.68
N HIS A 27 40.95 6.78 25.19
CA HIS A 27 39.56 6.33 25.12
C HIS A 27 39.22 5.61 23.80
N HIS A 28 40.15 5.61 22.84
CA HIS A 28 39.96 4.91 21.56
C HIS A 28 39.97 3.39 21.77
N ASP A 29 40.83 2.89 22.66
CA ASP A 29 40.95 1.46 22.95
C ASP A 29 39.75 0.92 23.73
N GLU A 30 39.24 1.67 24.72
CA GLU A 30 38.01 1.30 25.44
C GLU A 30 36.78 1.23 24.50
N VAL A 31 36.68 2.19 23.56
CA VAL A 31 35.61 2.20 22.55
C VAL A 31 35.79 1.02 21.59
N ALA A 32 37.01 0.69 21.19
CA ALA A 32 37.29 -0.44 20.31
C ALA A 32 36.93 -1.78 20.99
N ASP A 33 37.30 -1.97 22.26
CA ASP A 33 37.00 -3.17 23.04
C ASP A 33 35.49 -3.35 23.24
N TYR A 34 34.77 -2.26 23.55
CA TYR A 34 33.31 -2.29 23.63
C TYR A 34 32.69 -2.72 22.30
N LEU A 35 33.13 -2.15 21.18
CA LEU A 35 32.62 -2.51 19.85
C LEU A 35 32.89 -3.98 19.51
N ILE A 36 34.04 -4.52 19.90
CA ILE A 36 34.38 -5.94 19.69
C ILE A 36 33.47 -6.83 20.53
N SER A 37 33.30 -6.53 21.83
CA SER A 37 32.42 -7.28 22.72
C SER A 37 30.99 -7.27 22.21
N ARG A 38 30.45 -6.10 21.86
CA ARG A 38 29.07 -5.95 21.40
C ARG A 38 28.81 -6.66 20.07
N ARG A 39 29.78 -6.63 19.13
CA ARG A 39 29.69 -7.41 17.89
C ARG A 39 29.69 -8.90 18.15
N ARG A 40 30.53 -9.35 19.08
CA ARG A 40 30.58 -10.77 19.47
C ARG A 40 29.24 -11.23 20.04
N GLU A 41 28.58 -10.43 20.88
CA GLU A 41 27.24 -10.72 21.37
C GLU A 41 26.22 -10.85 20.24
N PHE A 42 26.29 -10.00 19.21
CA PHE A 42 25.41 -10.11 18.03
C PHE A 42 25.68 -11.39 17.23
N GLU A 43 26.94 -11.74 16.97
CA GLU A 43 27.29 -12.97 16.25
C GLU A 43 26.91 -14.22 17.04
N GLU A 44 27.13 -14.23 18.36
CA GLU A 44 26.67 -15.30 19.25
C GLU A 44 25.13 -15.37 19.25
N SER A 45 24.43 -14.24 19.24
CA SER A 45 22.96 -14.21 19.14
C SER A 45 22.45 -14.78 17.81
N ILE A 46 23.13 -14.52 16.70
CA ILE A 46 22.81 -15.09 15.38
C ILE A 46 23.00 -16.62 15.39
N GLU A 47 24.04 -17.11 16.08
CA GLU A 47 24.31 -18.54 16.21
C GLU A 47 23.26 -19.23 17.11
N HIS A 48 22.94 -18.65 18.27
CA HIS A 48 22.01 -19.23 19.25
C HIS A 48 20.53 -19.12 18.84
N ALA A 49 20.11 -18.00 18.25
CA ALA A 49 18.74 -17.79 17.79
C ALA A 49 18.43 -18.53 16.47
N GLY A 50 19.45 -19.14 15.86
CA GLY A 50 19.40 -19.75 14.54
C GLY A 50 19.55 -18.71 13.43
N ARG A 51 20.40 -19.01 12.44
CA ARG A 51 20.71 -18.11 11.30
C ARG A 51 19.48 -17.65 10.50
N SER A 52 18.34 -18.32 10.69
CA SER A 52 17.03 -17.97 10.11
C SER A 52 16.32 -16.81 10.79
N ASN A 53 16.73 -16.37 12.00
CA ASN A 53 16.05 -15.30 12.72
C ASN A 53 16.48 -13.91 12.22
N ILE A 54 15.66 -13.35 11.34
CA ILE A 54 15.93 -12.09 10.64
C ILE A 54 15.88 -10.88 11.58
N ASP A 55 15.16 -10.96 12.69
CA ASP A 55 15.05 -9.82 13.62
C ASP A 55 16.39 -9.51 14.28
N VAL A 56 17.20 -10.53 14.58
CA VAL A 56 18.57 -10.37 15.12
C VAL A 56 19.49 -9.72 14.08
N TRP A 57 19.38 -10.13 12.82
CA TRP A 57 20.11 -9.48 11.73
C TRP A 57 19.70 -8.02 11.58
N ILE A 58 18.39 -7.71 11.60
CA ILE A 58 17.88 -6.34 11.49
C ILE A 58 18.36 -5.47 12.65
N THR A 59 18.34 -5.97 13.89
CA THR A 59 18.82 -5.19 15.04
C THR A 59 20.32 -4.97 14.97
N TYR A 60 21.10 -5.97 14.56
CA TYR A 60 22.55 -5.83 14.38
C TYR A 60 22.88 -4.78 13.31
N VAL A 61 22.23 -4.87 12.16
CA VAL A 61 22.40 -3.92 11.05
C VAL A 61 22.01 -2.50 11.49
N LYS A 62 20.88 -2.32 12.18
CA LYS A 62 20.45 -1.00 12.69
C LYS A 62 21.44 -0.43 13.70
N TRP A 63 22.07 -1.28 14.51
CA TRP A 63 23.10 -0.85 15.45
C TRP A 63 24.36 -0.36 14.72
N GLU A 64 24.88 -1.10 13.73
CA GLU A 64 26.03 -0.64 12.91
C GLU A 64 25.70 0.61 12.08
N ALA A 65 24.47 0.73 11.59
CA ALA A 65 23.98 1.93 10.91
C ALA A 65 23.99 3.14 11.85
N SER A 66 23.61 2.95 13.11
CA SER A 66 23.67 4.03 14.12
C SER A 66 25.09 4.49 14.45
N LEU A 67 26.10 3.67 14.17
CA LEU A 67 27.53 4.02 14.28
C LEU A 67 28.09 4.67 13.00
N LYS A 68 27.26 4.91 11.98
CA LYS A 68 27.64 5.38 10.64
C LYS A 68 28.65 4.48 9.92
N GLN A 69 28.75 3.21 10.31
CA GLN A 69 29.66 2.21 9.71
C GLN A 69 28.99 1.49 8.54
N VAL A 70 28.69 2.23 7.48
CA VAL A 70 27.90 1.76 6.32
C VAL A 70 28.52 0.55 5.62
N ALA A 71 29.86 0.52 5.50
CA ALA A 71 30.55 -0.59 4.83
C ALA A 71 30.35 -1.92 5.56
N ARG A 72 30.33 -1.90 6.90
CA ARG A 72 30.01 -3.08 7.71
C ARG A 72 28.53 -3.42 7.62
N ALA A 73 27.65 -2.43 7.74
CA ALA A 73 26.21 -2.65 7.59
C ALA A 73 25.86 -3.33 6.26
N ARG A 74 26.47 -2.91 5.14
CA ARG A 74 26.36 -3.58 3.83
C ARG A 74 26.80 -5.03 3.87
N SER A 75 27.99 -5.31 4.42
CA SER A 75 28.52 -6.66 4.51
C SER A 75 27.60 -7.58 5.32
N ILE A 76 27.05 -7.08 6.43
CA ILE A 76 26.09 -7.83 7.25
C ILE A 76 24.78 -8.05 6.49
N CYS A 77 24.27 -7.05 5.77
CA CYS A 77 23.09 -7.21 4.92
C CYS A 77 23.31 -8.24 3.81
N GLU A 78 24.45 -8.22 3.11
CA GLU A 78 24.76 -9.21 2.06
C GLU A 78 24.90 -10.62 2.66
N ARG A 79 25.58 -10.77 3.81
CA ARG A 79 25.61 -12.05 4.55
C ARG A 79 24.21 -12.54 4.91
N ALA A 80 23.36 -11.64 5.43
CA ALA A 80 21.99 -11.97 5.77
C ALA A 80 21.16 -12.37 4.54
N LEU A 81 21.46 -11.81 3.37
CA LEU A 81 20.79 -12.15 2.10
C LEU A 81 21.29 -13.47 1.49
N GLU A 82 22.57 -13.82 1.67
CA GLU A 82 23.15 -15.10 1.26
C GLU A 82 22.59 -16.28 2.06
N GLU A 83 22.28 -16.07 3.34
CA GLU A 83 21.63 -17.07 4.19
C GLU A 83 20.15 -17.26 3.77
N VAL A 84 19.77 -18.51 3.45
CA VAL A 84 18.59 -18.96 2.68
C VAL A 84 17.21 -18.47 3.16
N VAL A 85 17.11 -17.80 4.31
CA VAL A 85 15.85 -17.25 4.84
C VAL A 85 15.74 -15.74 4.61
N GLY A 86 16.87 -15.00 4.55
CA GLY A 86 16.88 -13.54 4.46
C GLY A 86 16.44 -13.00 3.09
N TYR A 87 16.77 -13.69 1.99
CA TYR A 87 16.39 -13.23 0.66
C TYR A 87 14.88 -13.06 0.49
N ARG A 88 14.09 -13.99 1.03
CA ARG A 88 12.61 -13.98 0.90
C ARG A 88 11.94 -12.90 1.73
N ASN A 89 12.60 -12.37 2.75
CA ASN A 89 11.96 -11.45 3.68
C ASN A 89 12.04 -10.01 3.15
N PRO A 90 10.90 -9.38 2.82
CA PRO A 90 10.87 -8.01 2.34
C PRO A 90 11.45 -7.00 3.34
N SER A 91 11.34 -7.28 4.64
CA SER A 91 11.79 -6.37 5.70
C SER A 91 13.30 -6.15 5.67
N LEU A 92 14.09 -7.17 5.33
CA LEU A 92 15.54 -7.05 5.23
C LEU A 92 15.93 -6.11 4.08
N TRP A 93 15.28 -6.24 2.93
CA TRP A 93 15.47 -5.35 1.78
C TRP A 93 15.06 -3.91 2.08
N CYS A 94 13.94 -3.71 2.81
CA CYS A 94 13.52 -2.39 3.26
C CYS A 94 14.54 -1.74 4.18
N VAL A 95 15.03 -2.47 5.18
CA VAL A 95 16.06 -1.99 6.11
C VAL A 95 17.36 -1.68 5.36
N TYR A 96 17.76 -2.54 4.41
CA TYR A 96 18.96 -2.31 3.63
C TYR A 96 18.84 -1.02 2.79
N ALA A 97 17.71 -0.81 2.13
CA ALA A 97 17.45 0.42 1.39
C ALA A 97 17.42 1.66 2.28
N GLU A 98 16.85 1.58 3.49
CA GLU A 98 16.80 2.68 4.47
C GLU A 98 18.21 3.09 4.93
N ILE A 99 19.10 2.14 5.15
CA ILE A 99 20.48 2.42 5.57
C ILE A 99 21.27 3.10 4.48
N GLU A 100 21.10 2.68 3.23
CA GLU A 100 21.73 3.36 2.09
C GLU A 100 21.22 4.80 1.95
N LEU A 101 19.95 5.05 2.29
CA LEU A 101 19.35 6.39 2.23
C LEU A 101 19.85 7.33 3.33
N GLU A 102 20.01 6.83 4.55
CA GLU A 102 20.41 7.65 5.69
C GLU A 102 21.88 8.08 5.63
N ASN A 103 22.73 7.27 5.00
CA ASN A 103 24.18 7.44 5.12
C ASN A 103 24.85 8.20 3.97
N ASN A 104 24.26 8.21 2.78
CA ASN A 104 24.81 8.94 1.65
C ASN A 104 23.66 9.48 0.80
N TYR A 105 23.71 10.77 0.47
CA TYR A 105 22.93 11.40 -0.61
C TYR A 105 23.23 10.82 -2.01
N MET A 106 23.78 9.60 -2.09
CA MET A 106 24.18 8.93 -3.31
C MET A 106 23.14 7.88 -3.68
N ASP A 107 22.12 8.36 -4.37
CA ASP A 107 21.03 7.61 -4.99
C ASP A 107 21.39 6.29 -5.70
N PRO A 108 22.57 6.13 -6.37
CA PRO A 108 22.81 4.94 -7.20
C PRO A 108 22.87 3.63 -6.41
N ALA A 109 23.33 3.63 -5.16
CA ALA A 109 23.45 2.42 -4.35
C ALA A 109 22.07 1.91 -3.91
N CYS A 110 21.24 2.80 -3.36
CA CYS A 110 19.88 2.45 -2.94
C CYS A 110 19.02 1.97 -4.13
N ARG A 111 19.11 2.65 -5.29
CA ARG A 111 18.43 2.21 -6.53
C ARG A 111 18.85 0.81 -6.95
N LYS A 112 20.15 0.47 -6.90
CA LYS A 112 20.63 -0.88 -7.26
C LYS A 112 20.10 -1.96 -6.32
N VAL A 113 20.08 -1.68 -5.02
CA VAL A 113 19.56 -2.62 -4.01
C VAL A 113 18.07 -2.87 -4.24
N LEU A 114 17.27 -1.81 -4.42
CA LEU A 114 15.83 -1.92 -4.65
C LEU A 114 15.51 -2.55 -6.02
N ASP A 115 16.28 -2.25 -7.06
CA ASP A 115 16.11 -2.88 -8.37
C ASP A 115 16.39 -4.40 -8.30
N ARG A 116 17.44 -4.81 -7.57
CA ARG A 116 17.69 -6.23 -7.28
C ARG A 116 16.53 -6.85 -6.48
N ALA A 117 16.06 -6.18 -5.44
CA ALA A 117 14.97 -6.65 -4.58
C ALA A 117 13.68 -6.90 -5.38
N VAL A 118 13.30 -5.94 -6.24
CA VAL A 118 12.10 -6.01 -7.06
C VAL A 118 12.22 -7.06 -8.17
N THR A 119 13.42 -7.26 -8.72
CA THR A 119 13.68 -8.31 -9.71
C THR A 119 13.58 -9.70 -9.10
N LEU A 120 14.05 -9.89 -7.88
CA LEU A 120 13.96 -11.15 -7.15
C LEU A 120 12.53 -11.42 -6.62
N HIS A 121 11.84 -10.37 -6.17
CA HIS A 121 10.54 -10.47 -5.51
C HIS A 121 9.47 -9.54 -6.12
N PRO A 122 9.08 -9.77 -7.40
CA PRO A 122 8.12 -8.90 -8.09
C PRO A 122 6.71 -8.95 -7.49
N ARG A 123 6.37 -10.01 -6.77
CA ARG A 123 5.04 -10.18 -6.14
C ARG A 123 4.87 -9.43 -4.83
N VAL A 124 5.93 -8.84 -4.27
CA VAL A 124 5.88 -8.17 -2.95
C VAL A 124 5.63 -6.68 -3.15
N PRO A 125 4.41 -6.15 -2.89
CA PRO A 125 4.08 -4.75 -3.13
C PRO A 125 4.92 -3.76 -2.30
N GLN A 126 5.33 -4.17 -1.10
CA GLN A 126 6.07 -3.32 -0.16
C GLN A 126 7.38 -2.79 -0.77
N LEU A 127 8.09 -3.63 -1.53
CA LEU A 127 9.35 -3.25 -2.18
C LEU A 127 9.11 -2.24 -3.30
N TRP A 128 8.06 -2.43 -4.09
CA TRP A 128 7.64 -1.46 -5.12
C TRP A 128 7.28 -0.12 -4.51
N TYR A 129 6.50 -0.10 -3.44
CA TYR A 129 6.14 1.13 -2.74
C TYR A 129 7.38 1.88 -2.25
N LYS A 130 8.33 1.18 -1.63
CA LYS A 130 9.59 1.80 -1.18
C LYS A 130 10.42 2.34 -2.33
N PHE A 131 10.47 1.64 -3.47
CA PHE A 131 11.21 2.11 -4.64
C PHE A 131 10.57 3.33 -5.30
N ILE A 132 9.25 3.34 -5.41
CA ILE A 132 8.52 4.51 -5.92
C ILE A 132 8.68 5.71 -4.97
N GLU A 133 8.54 5.48 -3.66
CA GLU A 133 8.74 6.51 -2.64
C GLU A 133 10.15 7.11 -2.72
N LEU A 134 11.16 6.28 -2.96
CA LEU A 134 12.52 6.73 -3.22
C LEU A 134 12.60 7.65 -4.45
N GLU A 135 12.13 7.22 -5.61
CA GLU A 135 12.19 8.02 -6.83
C GLU A 135 11.37 9.32 -6.72
N GLU A 136 10.25 9.31 -5.99
CA GLU A 136 9.47 10.52 -5.68
C GLU A 136 10.26 11.49 -4.79
N ARG A 137 10.96 11.01 -3.75
CA ARG A 137 11.82 11.86 -2.90
C ARG A 137 12.96 12.50 -3.68
N LEU A 138 13.47 11.80 -4.69
CA LEU A 138 14.52 12.29 -5.59
C LEU A 138 14.00 13.22 -6.68
N GLY A 139 12.68 13.37 -6.82
CA GLY A 139 12.05 14.20 -7.85
C GLY A 139 12.01 13.57 -9.24
N ASN A 140 12.39 12.30 -9.38
CA ASN A 140 12.45 11.59 -10.66
C ASN A 140 11.09 11.00 -11.04
N VAL A 141 10.13 11.86 -11.39
CA VAL A 141 8.76 11.44 -11.73
C VAL A 141 8.73 10.49 -12.94
N ALA A 142 9.63 10.68 -13.91
CA ALA A 142 9.72 9.80 -15.08
C ALA A 142 10.12 8.36 -14.69
N SER A 143 11.14 8.22 -13.84
CA SER A 143 11.58 6.92 -13.33
C SER A 143 10.49 6.25 -12.51
N ALA A 144 9.81 7.00 -11.63
CA ALA A 144 8.68 6.48 -10.85
C ALA A 144 7.58 5.92 -11.75
N ARG A 145 7.26 6.58 -12.88
CA ARG A 145 6.30 6.06 -13.88
C ARG A 145 6.79 4.77 -14.53
N THR A 146 8.07 4.70 -14.92
CA THR A 146 8.61 3.45 -15.49
C THR A 146 8.55 2.29 -14.50
N LEU A 147 8.74 2.56 -13.20
CA LEU A 147 8.59 1.56 -12.15
C LEU A 147 7.14 1.12 -12.00
N PHE A 148 6.18 2.04 -12.03
CA PHE A 148 4.77 1.70 -12.03
C PHE A 148 4.37 0.85 -13.23
N GLU A 149 4.77 1.21 -14.45
CA GLU A 149 4.46 0.42 -15.65
C GLU A 149 5.10 -0.98 -15.58
N ARG A 150 6.36 -1.08 -15.12
CA ARG A 150 7.02 -2.38 -14.87
C ARG A 150 6.27 -3.20 -13.81
N TRP A 151 5.75 -2.55 -12.77
CA TRP A 151 4.96 -3.20 -11.74
C TRP A 151 3.62 -3.71 -12.27
N MET A 152 2.93 -2.92 -13.11
CA MET A 152 1.65 -3.29 -13.71
C MET A 152 1.75 -4.50 -14.65
N CYS A 153 2.92 -4.76 -15.26
CA CYS A 153 3.16 -5.99 -16.02
C CYS A 153 2.97 -7.27 -15.18
N TRP A 154 3.18 -7.20 -13.86
CA TRP A 154 2.97 -8.33 -12.94
C TRP A 154 1.52 -8.46 -12.45
N MET A 155 0.61 -7.60 -12.93
CA MET A 155 -0.79 -7.54 -12.52
C MET A 155 -0.94 -7.51 -10.99
N PRO A 156 -0.50 -6.42 -10.32
CA PRO A 156 -0.57 -6.33 -8.86
C PRO A 156 -2.01 -6.23 -8.37
N ASP A 157 -2.18 -6.39 -7.06
CA ASP A 157 -3.48 -6.24 -6.41
C ASP A 157 -4.17 -4.92 -6.74
N HIS A 158 -5.49 -4.89 -6.56
CA HIS A 158 -6.32 -3.70 -6.75
C HIS A 158 -5.75 -2.43 -6.09
N GLN A 159 -5.12 -2.56 -4.90
CA GLN A 159 -4.46 -1.44 -4.22
C GLN A 159 -3.23 -0.90 -4.95
N GLY A 160 -2.46 -1.77 -5.61
CA GLY A 160 -1.31 -1.35 -6.44
C GLY A 160 -1.75 -0.45 -7.59
N TRP A 161 -2.81 -0.83 -8.31
CA TRP A 161 -3.39 0.01 -9.35
C TRP A 161 -3.93 1.34 -8.83
N LEU A 162 -4.63 1.33 -7.70
CA LEU A 162 -5.12 2.57 -7.07
C LEU A 162 -3.98 3.48 -6.63
N SER A 163 -2.84 2.92 -6.20
CA SER A 163 -1.67 3.72 -5.84
C SER A 163 -1.08 4.45 -7.05
N TYR A 164 -1.05 3.80 -8.21
CA TYR A 164 -0.58 4.42 -9.45
C TYR A 164 -1.52 5.53 -9.94
N ILE A 165 -2.83 5.31 -9.85
CA ILE A 165 -3.82 6.35 -10.15
C ILE A 165 -3.66 7.54 -9.21
N LYS A 166 -3.50 7.30 -7.91
CA LYS A 166 -3.26 8.37 -6.93
C LYS A 166 -1.99 9.15 -7.26
N PHE A 167 -0.94 8.47 -7.70
CA PHE A 167 0.30 9.09 -8.16
C PHE A 167 0.05 10.05 -9.32
N GLU A 168 -0.58 9.62 -10.42
CA GLU A 168 -0.82 10.51 -11.58
C GLU A 168 -1.75 11.69 -11.23
N ILE A 169 -2.73 11.48 -10.33
CA ILE A 169 -3.60 12.57 -9.85
C ILE A 169 -2.80 13.62 -9.08
N ARG A 170 -1.80 13.23 -8.26
CA ARG A 170 -0.93 14.19 -7.54
C ARG A 170 -0.15 15.09 -8.50
N TYR A 171 0.26 14.56 -9.65
CA TYR A 171 0.98 15.31 -10.69
C TYR A 171 0.04 15.96 -11.73
N ASN A 172 -1.27 15.97 -11.48
CA ASN A 172 -2.29 16.57 -12.34
C ASN A 172 -2.38 15.97 -13.76
N GLU A 173 -1.95 14.71 -13.93
CA GLU A 173 -1.95 13.99 -15.21
C GLU A 173 -3.25 13.20 -15.39
N ILE A 174 -4.36 13.93 -15.53
CA ILE A 174 -5.72 13.38 -15.55
C ILE A 174 -5.92 12.37 -16.69
N GLU A 175 -5.37 12.64 -17.89
CA GLU A 175 -5.53 11.76 -19.05
C GLU A 175 -4.81 10.42 -18.85
N ARG A 176 -3.62 10.43 -18.25
CA ARG A 176 -2.93 9.18 -17.90
C ARG A 176 -3.66 8.41 -16.82
N ALA A 177 -4.19 9.09 -15.80
CA ALA A 177 -5.01 8.46 -14.79
C ALA A 177 -6.24 7.74 -15.40
N ARG A 178 -6.87 8.31 -16.45
CA ARG A 178 -7.95 7.64 -17.20
C ARG A 178 -7.47 6.36 -17.87
N GLN A 179 -6.34 6.41 -18.57
CA GLN A 179 -5.76 5.24 -19.23
C GLN A 179 -5.47 4.12 -18.22
N ILE A 180 -4.97 4.47 -17.04
CA ILE A 180 -4.72 3.51 -15.96
C ILE A 180 -6.03 2.96 -15.39
N PHE A 181 -7.08 3.78 -15.26
CA PHE A 181 -8.41 3.30 -14.87
C PHE A 181 -9.00 2.31 -15.90
N GLU A 182 -8.82 2.57 -17.19
CA GLU A 182 -9.22 1.63 -18.25
C GLU A 182 -8.46 0.30 -18.14
N LYS A 183 -7.14 0.34 -17.93
CA LYS A 183 -6.33 -0.86 -17.63
C LYS A 183 -6.86 -1.58 -16.38
N LEU A 184 -7.18 -0.84 -15.31
CA LEU A 184 -7.70 -1.40 -14.05
C LEU A 184 -9.02 -2.16 -14.24
N VAL A 185 -10.01 -1.60 -14.96
CA VAL A 185 -11.31 -2.27 -15.16
C VAL A 185 -11.23 -3.47 -16.10
N GLN A 186 -10.19 -3.53 -16.92
CA GLN A 186 -9.86 -4.69 -17.75
C GLN A 186 -9.21 -5.81 -16.93
N CYS A 187 -8.16 -5.49 -16.15
CA CYS A 187 -7.47 -6.47 -15.30
C CYS A 187 -8.32 -6.97 -14.12
N HIS A 188 -9.01 -6.06 -13.44
CA HIS A 188 -9.82 -6.34 -12.26
C HIS A 188 -11.25 -5.85 -12.45
N PRO A 189 -12.11 -6.63 -13.14
CA PRO A 189 -13.51 -6.29 -13.36
C PRO A 189 -14.34 -6.49 -12.08
N ARG A 190 -14.07 -5.67 -11.07
CA ARG A 190 -14.82 -5.59 -9.81
C ARG A 190 -15.72 -4.38 -9.86
N VAL A 191 -16.95 -4.50 -9.35
CA VAL A 191 -17.89 -3.38 -9.27
C VAL A 191 -17.26 -2.16 -8.57
N GLU A 192 -16.45 -2.42 -7.55
CA GLU A 192 -15.73 -1.37 -6.81
C GLU A 192 -14.74 -0.56 -7.69
N SER A 193 -14.12 -1.19 -8.69
CA SER A 193 -13.23 -0.54 -9.66
C SER A 193 -14.01 0.43 -10.55
N TRP A 194 -15.15 -0.01 -11.08
CA TRP A 194 -16.04 0.79 -11.91
C TRP A 194 -16.63 1.99 -11.17
N ILE A 195 -17.07 1.78 -9.91
CA ILE A 195 -17.57 2.87 -9.05
C ILE A 195 -16.47 3.92 -8.82
N ARG A 196 -15.23 3.51 -8.58
CA ARG A 196 -14.12 4.45 -8.36
C ARG A 196 -13.77 5.22 -9.63
N TYR A 197 -13.75 4.55 -10.79
CA TYR A 197 -13.47 5.20 -12.06
C TYR A 197 -14.52 6.27 -12.39
N ALA A 198 -15.80 5.96 -12.25
CA ALA A 198 -16.84 6.94 -12.52
C ALA A 198 -16.88 8.08 -11.48
N LYS A 199 -16.58 7.80 -10.20
CA LYS A 199 -16.40 8.86 -9.18
C LYS A 199 -15.24 9.79 -9.54
N PHE A 200 -14.19 9.29 -10.15
CA PHE A 200 -13.06 10.09 -10.63
C PHE A 200 -13.49 11.02 -11.79
N GLU A 201 -14.18 10.49 -12.81
CA GLU A 201 -14.73 11.32 -13.90
C GLU A 201 -15.71 12.40 -13.41
N MET A 202 -16.57 12.06 -12.44
CA MET A 202 -17.47 13.04 -11.81
C MET A 202 -16.71 14.16 -11.08
N LYS A 203 -15.61 13.85 -10.39
CA LYS A 203 -14.78 14.86 -9.72
C LYS A 203 -14.09 15.80 -10.70
N ASN A 204 -13.76 15.30 -11.89
CA ASN A 204 -13.12 16.09 -12.94
C ASN A 204 -14.14 16.90 -13.79
N GLY A 205 -15.43 16.81 -13.49
CA GLY A 205 -16.49 17.54 -14.21
C GLY A 205 -17.00 16.86 -15.49
N GLU A 206 -16.47 15.68 -15.84
CA GLU A 206 -16.76 14.95 -17.08
C GLU A 206 -17.94 14.00 -16.90
N VAL A 207 -19.14 14.57 -16.70
CA VAL A 207 -20.36 13.80 -16.40
C VAL A 207 -20.75 12.85 -17.53
N GLY A 208 -20.48 13.24 -18.79
CA GLY A 208 -20.76 12.40 -19.96
C GLY A 208 -19.92 11.12 -19.97
N LYS A 209 -18.62 11.21 -19.65
CA LYS A 209 -17.73 10.06 -19.55
C LYS A 209 -18.09 9.18 -18.36
N ALA A 210 -18.41 9.78 -17.20
CA ALA A 210 -18.89 9.04 -16.04
C ALA A 210 -20.13 8.19 -16.35
N ARG A 211 -21.07 8.73 -17.15
CA ARG A 211 -22.26 7.99 -17.61
C ARG A 211 -21.88 6.79 -18.47
N ASN A 212 -21.01 6.96 -19.45
CA ASN A 212 -20.53 5.87 -20.31
C ASN A 212 -19.86 4.75 -19.49
N VAL A 213 -19.02 5.12 -18.51
CA VAL A 213 -18.38 4.16 -17.60
C VAL A 213 -19.42 3.36 -16.81
N TYR A 214 -20.49 3.99 -16.35
CA TYR A 214 -21.58 3.30 -15.65
C TYR A 214 -22.40 2.40 -16.57
N GLU A 215 -22.69 2.83 -17.80
CA GLU A 215 -23.38 2.01 -18.81
C GLU A 215 -22.57 0.75 -19.13
N ARG A 216 -21.27 0.89 -19.39
CA ARG A 216 -20.34 -0.23 -19.60
C ARG A 216 -20.26 -1.17 -18.39
N ALA A 217 -20.28 -0.62 -17.17
CA ALA A 217 -20.31 -1.42 -15.96
C ALA A 217 -21.60 -2.26 -15.88
N VAL A 218 -22.75 -1.64 -16.17
CA VAL A 218 -24.06 -2.33 -16.16
C VAL A 218 -24.06 -3.45 -17.20
N GLU A 219 -23.62 -3.19 -18.42
CA GLU A 219 -23.53 -4.22 -19.47
C GLU A 219 -22.65 -5.40 -19.05
N LYS A 220 -21.49 -5.11 -18.44
CA LYS A 220 -20.54 -6.15 -18.01
C LYS A 220 -21.07 -7.03 -16.89
N PHE A 221 -21.91 -6.50 -16.00
CA PHE A 221 -22.49 -7.24 -14.87
C PHE A 221 -23.95 -7.65 -15.07
N ALA A 222 -24.58 -7.31 -16.21
CA ALA A 222 -25.99 -7.59 -16.48
C ALA A 222 -26.35 -9.09 -16.54
N GLY A 223 -25.36 -9.98 -16.70
CA GLY A 223 -25.56 -11.43 -16.76
C GLY A 223 -25.17 -12.19 -15.48
N SER A 224 -24.60 -11.52 -14.49
CA SER A 224 -24.21 -12.13 -13.21
C SER A 224 -25.13 -11.59 -12.12
N ASP A 225 -25.82 -12.45 -11.38
CA ASP A 225 -26.60 -12.11 -10.18
C ASP A 225 -25.68 -11.59 -9.06
N CYS A 226 -25.02 -10.46 -9.28
CA CYS A 226 -24.27 -9.77 -8.24
C CYS A 226 -25.24 -8.85 -7.50
N GLU A 227 -25.75 -9.33 -6.37
CA GLU A 227 -26.40 -8.50 -5.37
C GLU A 227 -25.38 -7.50 -4.83
N VAL A 228 -25.30 -6.32 -5.45
CA VAL A 228 -24.43 -5.25 -4.96
C VAL A 228 -25.25 -4.36 -4.03
N ALA A 229 -25.00 -4.48 -2.72
CA ALA A 229 -25.61 -3.70 -1.62
C ALA A 229 -25.38 -2.17 -1.70
N GLY A 230 -24.92 -1.65 -2.83
CA GLY A 230 -24.78 -0.23 -3.12
C GLY A 230 -25.33 0.19 -4.48
N PHE A 231 -25.79 -0.73 -5.34
CA PHE A 231 -26.35 -0.42 -6.66
C PHE A 231 -27.66 0.40 -6.62
N PRO A 232 -28.56 0.18 -5.64
CA PRO A 232 -29.77 1.00 -5.47
C PRO A 232 -29.47 2.42 -4.99
N GLU A 233 -28.53 2.59 -4.05
CA GLU A 233 -28.07 3.92 -3.58
C GLU A 233 -27.24 4.64 -4.66
N PHE A 234 -26.49 3.89 -5.46
CA PHE A 234 -25.76 4.31 -6.66
C PHE A 234 -26.69 4.86 -7.74
N LYS A 235 -27.82 4.19 -8.03
CA LYS A 235 -28.85 4.73 -8.94
C LYS A 235 -29.56 5.94 -8.31
N LYS A 236 -30.03 5.88 -7.06
CA LYS A 236 -30.71 7.03 -6.40
C LYS A 236 -29.85 8.29 -6.31
N ARG A 237 -28.55 8.16 -5.99
CA ARG A 237 -27.63 9.30 -5.83
C ARG A 237 -27.21 9.93 -7.17
N CYS A 238 -27.12 9.12 -8.22
CA CYS A 238 -26.84 9.62 -9.57
C CYS A 238 -28.09 10.19 -10.25
N ILE A 239 -29.24 9.53 -10.15
CA ILE A 239 -30.53 9.98 -10.70
C ILE A 239 -30.95 11.34 -10.10
N GLY A 240 -30.66 11.60 -8.82
CA GLY A 240 -31.08 12.84 -8.15
C GLY A 240 -30.19 14.07 -8.41
N ARG A 241 -28.94 13.92 -8.86
CA ARG A 241 -28.01 15.07 -9.02
C ARG A 241 -27.52 15.35 -10.43
N ALA A 242 -27.70 14.43 -11.38
CA ALA A 242 -27.07 14.54 -12.71
C ALA A 242 -28.02 14.38 -13.91
N TRP A 243 -29.34 14.32 -13.73
CA TRP A 243 -30.25 13.94 -14.83
C TRP A 243 -31.42 14.93 -14.98
N GLY A 244 -31.19 15.96 -15.80
CA GLY A 244 -32.23 16.44 -16.71
C GLY A 244 -32.32 15.50 -17.92
N LEU A 245 -33.42 14.74 -17.98
CA LEU A 245 -34.14 14.21 -19.17
C LEU A 245 -33.48 13.17 -20.14
N ASP A 246 -34.26 12.10 -20.38
CA ASP A 246 -34.74 11.63 -21.71
C ASP A 246 -34.21 10.41 -22.50
N ARG A 247 -33.22 9.60 -22.09
CA ARG A 247 -32.83 8.43 -22.94
C ARG A 247 -32.54 7.10 -22.25
N ILE A 248 -33.28 6.77 -21.19
CA ILE A 248 -33.34 5.39 -20.68
C ILE A 248 -34.81 5.02 -20.53
N ARG A 249 -35.25 3.90 -21.14
CA ARG A 249 -36.60 3.35 -20.97
C ARG A 249 -36.82 3.07 -19.48
N LYS A 250 -37.56 3.95 -18.82
CA LYS A 250 -37.92 3.89 -17.39
C LYS A 250 -38.53 2.54 -17.03
N ASP A 251 -39.27 1.98 -17.97
CA ASP A 251 -40.06 0.75 -17.85
C ASP A 251 -39.20 -0.50 -17.56
N GLN A 252 -38.02 -0.62 -18.18
CA GLN A 252 -37.13 -1.77 -17.92
C GLN A 252 -36.38 -1.64 -16.58
N VAL A 253 -36.11 -0.41 -16.16
CA VAL A 253 -35.47 -0.12 -14.87
C VAL A 253 -36.44 -0.34 -13.71
N GLU A 254 -37.72 0.00 -13.90
CA GLU A 254 -38.79 -0.19 -12.93
C GLU A 254 -39.20 -1.67 -12.79
N PHE A 255 -39.19 -2.43 -13.89
CA PHE A 255 -39.40 -3.88 -13.86
C PHE A 255 -38.32 -4.63 -13.07
N LEU A 256 -37.04 -4.29 -13.28
CA LEU A 256 -35.93 -4.88 -12.53
C LEU A 256 -35.93 -4.44 -11.05
N TYR A 257 -36.32 -3.19 -10.77
CA TYR A 257 -36.49 -2.66 -9.42
C TYR A 257 -37.59 -3.40 -8.63
N ASN A 258 -38.76 -3.58 -9.24
CA ASN A 258 -39.87 -4.28 -8.59
C ASN A 258 -39.58 -5.77 -8.37
N LYS A 259 -38.82 -6.41 -9.28
CA LYS A 259 -38.41 -7.81 -9.13
C LYS A 259 -37.41 -8.01 -7.97
N ALA A 260 -36.46 -7.09 -7.78
CA ALA A 260 -35.45 -7.15 -6.71
C ALA A 260 -36.01 -6.79 -5.32
N VAL A 261 -36.92 -5.82 -5.24
CA VAL A 261 -37.57 -5.45 -3.97
C VAL A 261 -38.50 -6.58 -3.47
N LEU A 262 -39.08 -7.36 -4.38
CA LEU A 262 -39.89 -8.53 -4.04
C LEU A 262 -39.06 -9.73 -3.56
N SER A 263 -37.81 -9.89 -4.01
CA SER A 263 -36.91 -10.93 -3.48
C SER A 263 -36.39 -10.60 -2.09
N GLU A 264 -36.10 -9.33 -1.79
CA GLU A 264 -35.70 -8.88 -0.44
C GLU A 264 -36.87 -8.98 0.57
N ASN A 265 -38.09 -8.65 0.18
CA ASN A 265 -39.26 -8.74 1.06
C ASN A 265 -39.68 -10.19 1.40
N ARG A 266 -39.19 -11.20 0.66
CA ARG A 266 -39.39 -12.62 1.03
C ARG A 266 -38.39 -13.11 2.07
N SER A 267 -37.20 -12.52 2.17
CA SER A 267 -36.20 -12.94 3.16
C SER A 267 -36.29 -12.15 4.47
N TYR A 268 -36.90 -10.96 4.47
CA TYR A 268 -37.05 -10.07 5.63
C TYR A 268 -38.49 -9.91 6.13
N GLY A 269 -39.37 -10.85 5.79
CA GLY A 269 -40.80 -10.80 6.07
C GLY A 269 -41.28 -11.38 7.42
N ASP A 270 -40.44 -11.53 8.45
CA ASP A 270 -40.88 -12.10 9.74
C ASP A 270 -40.49 -11.29 10.99
N ILE A 271 -40.07 -10.02 10.86
CA ILE A 271 -39.84 -9.18 12.04
C ILE A 271 -40.27 -7.74 11.76
N ARG A 272 -41.60 -7.52 11.75
CA ARG A 272 -42.29 -6.30 12.26
C ARG A 272 -43.78 -6.26 11.85
N TYR A 273 -44.53 -7.32 12.14
CA TYR A 273 -45.97 -7.17 12.41
C TYR A 273 -46.15 -6.96 13.92
N ARG A 274 -46.33 -5.70 14.33
CA ARG A 274 -47.06 -5.21 15.53
C ARG A 274 -46.47 -3.90 16.06
N LYS A 275 -46.76 -2.80 15.36
CA LYS A 275 -47.29 -1.57 15.96
C LYS A 275 -47.63 -0.62 14.81
N GLY A 276 -48.68 -1.00 14.09
CA GLY A 276 -49.38 -0.09 13.21
C GLY A 276 -50.04 0.98 14.06
N VAL A 277 -49.66 2.23 13.77
CA VAL A 277 -50.55 3.38 13.80
C VAL A 277 -51.85 2.95 13.11
N LYS A 278 -52.88 2.65 13.90
CA LYS A 278 -54.27 2.80 13.44
C LYS A 278 -54.58 4.26 13.66
N ASP A 279 -54.29 5.08 12.65
CA ASP A 279 -54.98 6.34 12.51
C ASP A 279 -56.09 6.17 11.48
N SER A 280 -57.30 6.35 11.98
CA SER A 280 -58.29 7.21 11.32
C SER A 280 -58.76 6.79 9.93
N LYS A 281 -59.81 5.97 9.90
CA LYS A 281 -61.06 6.20 9.14
C LYS A 281 -62.02 5.01 9.28
N MET A 282 -63.05 5.16 10.12
CA MET A 282 -64.41 4.85 9.66
C MET A 282 -65.39 5.70 10.46
N LYS A 283 -66.11 6.52 9.70
CA LYS A 283 -67.15 7.44 10.10
C LYS A 283 -68.44 6.67 10.43
N MET A 284 -69.26 7.29 11.28
CA MET A 284 -70.73 7.22 11.37
C MET A 284 -71.34 6.16 12.28
N THR A 285 -72.39 6.64 12.95
CA THR A 285 -73.32 6.05 13.93
C THR A 285 -72.78 5.77 15.32
#